data_AF-A0A170YC47-F1
#
_entry.id   AF-A0A170YC47-F1
#
_cell.length_a   1.000
_cell.length_b   1.000
_cell.length_c   1.000
_cell.angle_alpha   90.00
_cell.angle_beta   90.00
_cell.angle_gamma   90.00
#
_symmetry.space_group_name_H-M   'P 1'
#
loop_
_entity.id
_entity.type
_entity.pdbx_description
1 polymer ?
#
loop_
_entity_poly.entity_id
_entity_poly.type
_entity_poly.pdbx_seq_one_letter_code
_entity_poly.pdbx_strand_id
1 'polypeptide(L)'
;DFEFLADPPSISALDLDIVKLTAQFVARNGRQFLTNLMNREQRNYQFDFLRPQHSLFQYFTKLLEQYTKVLIPPKDMMSRLKDECHSVAGVLEQVRYRADWLRYQEMQKRKEEQALEKERVAYAQIDWHDFVVVETVDYMPGEIGNFLHLRRQMKWV
;
A
#
# COMPACT_ATOMS: atom_id res chain seq x y z
N ASP A 1 -2.10 3.76 11.22
CA ASP A 1 -0.74 4.33 11.19
C ASP A 1 -0.67 5.71 11.82
N PHE A 2 0.49 6.06 12.38
CA PHE A 2 0.73 7.40 12.92
C PHE A 2 1.23 8.33 11.81
N GLU A 3 0.51 9.42 11.59
CA GLU A 3 0.71 10.30 10.42
C GLU A 3 2.10 10.96 10.38
N PHE A 4 2.66 11.34 11.53
CA PHE A 4 3.95 12.01 11.65
C PHE A 4 5.08 11.12 12.18
N LEU A 5 4.87 9.80 12.20
CA LEU A 5 5.90 8.84 12.54
C LEU A 5 6.23 7.99 11.30
N ALA A 6 7.39 8.26 10.72
CA ALA A 6 8.00 7.40 9.73
C ALA A 6 9.27 6.83 10.36
N ASP A 7 9.26 5.54 10.69
CA ASP A 7 10.45 4.88 11.20
C ASP A 7 11.44 4.69 10.05
N PRO A 8 12.69 5.19 10.18
CA PRO A 8 13.69 4.99 9.15
C PRO A 8 14.01 3.49 9.05
N PRO A 9 14.05 2.91 7.83
CA PRO A 9 14.62 1.60 7.63
C PRO A 9 16.12 1.62 7.98
N SER A 10 16.77 0.45 8.02
CA SER A 10 18.21 0.38 8.26
C SER A 10 18.97 1.11 7.14
N ILE A 11 19.46 2.33 7.44
CA ILE A 11 20.20 3.21 6.53
C ILE A 11 21.31 3.94 7.25
N SER A 12 22.31 4.40 6.48
CA SER A 12 23.38 5.24 7.01
C SER A 12 22.84 6.61 7.41
N ALA A 13 23.51 7.28 8.35
CA ALA A 13 23.15 8.65 8.76
C ALA A 13 23.22 9.64 7.58
N LEU A 14 24.19 9.47 6.68
CA LEU A 14 24.33 10.30 5.50
C LEU A 14 23.15 10.12 4.53
N ASP A 15 22.77 8.87 4.24
CA ASP A 15 21.64 8.59 3.33
C ASP A 15 20.33 9.08 3.94
N LEU A 16 20.16 8.94 5.27
CA LEU A 16 19.02 9.50 5.99
C LEU A 16 18.89 11.02 5.78
N ASP A 17 20.00 11.74 5.88
CA ASP A 17 20.02 13.19 5.70
C ASP A 17 19.77 13.58 4.24
N ILE A 18 20.35 12.86 3.28
CA ILE A 18 20.09 13.07 1.85
C ILE A 18 18.60 12.89 1.53
N VAL A 19 17.99 11.80 2.03
CA VAL A 19 16.57 11.50 1.80
C VAL A 19 15.68 12.58 2.43
N LYS A 20 15.94 12.97 3.69
CA LYS A 20 15.18 14.02 4.37
C LYS A 20 15.28 15.37 3.66
N LEU A 21 16.50 15.78 3.31
CA LEU A 21 16.74 17.04 2.62
C LEU A 21 16.03 17.07 1.26
N THR A 22 16.17 15.99 0.50
CA THR A 22 15.50 15.86 -0.79
C THR A 22 13.98 15.93 -0.64
N ALA A 23 13.41 15.24 0.35
CA ALA A 23 11.98 15.27 0.63
C ALA A 23 11.49 16.69 0.98
N GLN A 24 12.23 17.47 1.77
CA GLN A 24 11.89 18.86 2.09
C GLN A 24 11.86 19.76 0.83
N PHE A 25 12.87 19.65 -0.03
CA PHE A 25 12.91 20.43 -1.27
C PHE A 25 11.80 20.03 -2.23
N VAL A 26 11.49 18.73 -2.33
CA VAL A 26 10.37 18.26 -3.16
C VAL A 26 9.04 18.72 -2.58
N ALA A 27 8.85 18.68 -1.26
CA ALA A 27 7.64 19.15 -0.59
C ALA A 27 7.36 20.63 -0.86
N ARG A 28 8.42 21.45 -0.88
CA ARG A 28 8.32 22.90 -1.12
C ARG A 28 8.15 23.26 -2.60
N ASN A 29 8.88 22.61 -3.50
CA ASN A 29 8.92 22.98 -4.94
C ASN A 29 7.97 22.14 -5.81
N GLY A 30 7.39 21.09 -5.27
CA GLY A 30 6.40 20.24 -5.92
C GLY A 30 6.96 19.20 -6.89
N ARG A 31 6.05 18.52 -7.58
CA ARG A 31 6.34 17.34 -8.42
C ARG A 31 7.23 17.63 -9.63
N GLN A 32 7.20 18.86 -10.17
CA GLN A 32 8.06 19.24 -11.28
C GLN A 32 9.54 19.20 -10.89
N PHE A 33 9.87 19.66 -9.67
CA PHE A 33 11.22 19.59 -9.14
C PHE A 33 11.71 18.15 -9.01
N LEU A 34 10.88 17.25 -8.47
CA LEU A 34 11.17 15.83 -8.38
C LEU A 34 11.50 15.22 -9.75
N THR A 35 10.66 15.50 -10.75
CA THR A 35 10.85 14.98 -12.11
C THR A 35 12.17 15.46 -12.72
N ASN A 36 12.50 16.74 -12.53
CA ASN A 36 13.76 17.31 -13.01
C ASN A 36 14.97 16.70 -12.29
N LEU A 37 14.87 16.49 -10.98
CA LEU A 37 15.93 15.86 -10.17
C LEU A 37 16.18 14.42 -10.62
N MET A 38 15.12 13.63 -10.80
CA MET A 38 15.22 12.25 -11.30
C MET A 38 15.90 12.17 -12.66
N ASN A 39 15.58 13.08 -13.59
CA ASN A 39 16.19 13.10 -14.91
C ASN A 39 17.68 13.47 -14.87
N ARG A 40 18.06 14.43 -14.01
CA ARG A 40 19.46 14.88 -13.87
C ARG A 40 20.33 13.82 -13.18
N GLU A 41 19.82 13.23 -12.12
CA GLU A 41 20.55 12.30 -11.25
C GLU A 41 20.32 10.82 -11.62
N GLN A 42 19.80 10.52 -12.81
CA GLN A 42 19.44 9.15 -13.23
C GLN A 42 20.60 8.14 -13.18
N ARG A 43 21.86 8.61 -13.21
CA ARG A 43 23.08 7.77 -13.13
C ARG A 43 23.72 7.77 -11.75
N ASN A 44 23.17 8.53 -10.80
CA ASN A 44 23.70 8.66 -9.46
C ASN A 44 22.92 7.76 -8.49
N TYR A 45 23.57 6.70 -8.03
CA TYR A 45 22.96 5.73 -7.13
C TYR A 45 22.48 6.35 -5.81
N GLN A 46 23.04 7.49 -5.37
CA GLN A 46 22.59 8.16 -4.15
C GLN A 46 21.14 8.66 -4.27
N PHE A 47 20.63 8.89 -5.48
CA PHE A 47 19.25 9.31 -5.74
C PHE A 47 18.35 8.19 -6.25
N ASP A 48 18.85 6.94 -6.26
CA ASP A 48 18.06 5.79 -6.72
C ASP A 48 16.82 5.54 -5.86
N PHE A 49 16.80 6.04 -4.62
CA PHE A 49 15.63 6.02 -3.73
C PHE A 49 14.42 6.78 -4.27
N LEU A 50 14.59 7.63 -5.28
CA LEU A 50 13.48 8.32 -5.95
C LEU A 50 12.68 7.38 -6.88
N ARG A 51 13.16 6.17 -7.14
CA ARG A 51 12.49 5.17 -7.97
C ARG A 51 11.59 4.27 -7.12
N PRO A 52 10.36 3.95 -7.56
CA PRO A 52 9.43 3.10 -6.80
C PRO A 52 9.96 1.72 -6.41
N GLN A 53 10.91 1.18 -7.18
CA GLN A 53 11.51 -0.14 -6.94
C GLN A 53 12.51 -0.14 -5.78
N HIS A 54 12.98 1.03 -5.32
CA HIS A 54 13.97 1.11 -4.25
C HIS A 54 13.30 0.99 -2.87
N SER A 55 13.92 0.26 -1.95
CA SER A 55 13.38 0.04 -0.59
C SER A 55 13.11 1.33 0.18
N LEU A 56 13.96 2.35 -0.02
CA LEU A 56 13.82 3.67 0.63
C LEU A 56 12.74 4.56 0.03
N PHE A 57 12.17 4.21 -1.12
CA PHE A 57 11.13 5.02 -1.77
C PHE A 57 9.89 5.18 -0.89
N GLN A 58 9.51 4.11 -0.17
CA GLN A 58 8.37 4.14 0.76
C GLN A 58 8.61 5.12 1.91
N TYR A 59 9.83 5.12 2.46
CA TYR A 59 10.22 6.03 3.51
C TYR A 59 10.29 7.48 3.02
N PHE A 60 10.90 7.72 1.85
CA PHE A 60 10.93 9.02 1.19
C PHE A 60 9.52 9.58 0.95
N THR A 61 8.59 8.76 0.46
CA THR A 61 7.21 9.18 0.18
C THR A 61 6.48 9.58 1.46
N LYS A 62 6.63 8.82 2.54
CA LYS A 62 6.08 9.18 3.86
C LYS A 62 6.63 10.51 4.37
N LEU A 63 7.95 10.72 4.26
CA LEU A 63 8.58 12.00 4.64
C LEU A 63 8.08 13.17 3.78
N LEU A 64 7.94 12.96 2.47
CA LEU A 64 7.41 13.96 1.56
C LEU A 64 5.99 14.38 1.98
N GLU A 65 5.10 13.43 2.24
CA GLU A 65 3.74 13.71 2.72
C GLU A 65 3.75 14.47 4.05
N GLN A 66 4.60 14.07 5.00
CA GLN A 66 4.74 14.75 6.29
C GLN A 66 5.22 16.20 6.11
N TYR A 67 6.28 16.41 5.33
CA TYR A 67 6.81 17.74 5.08
C TYR A 67 5.80 18.62 4.33
N THR A 68 5.06 18.08 3.37
CA THR A 68 3.99 18.83 2.70
C THR A 68 2.92 19.27 3.68
N LYS A 69 2.48 18.40 4.59
CA LYS A 69 1.47 18.75 5.61
C LYS A 69 1.97 19.80 6.61
N VAL A 70 3.26 19.79 6.96
CA VAL A 70 3.84 20.78 7.87
C VAL A 70 4.08 22.11 7.18
N LEU A 71 4.62 22.11 5.95
CA LEU A 71 4.94 23.33 5.21
C LEU A 71 3.71 23.98 4.57
N ILE A 72 2.70 23.17 4.22
CA ILE A 72 1.45 23.60 3.59
C ILE A 72 0.30 22.96 4.38
N PRO A 73 0.01 23.46 5.60
CA PRO A 73 -1.01 22.86 6.44
C PRO A 73 -2.41 23.04 5.84
N PRO A 74 -3.29 22.04 5.97
CA PRO A 74 -4.71 22.19 5.69
C PRO A 74 -5.32 23.37 6.46
N LYS A 75 -6.29 24.06 5.85
CA LYS A 75 -6.89 25.29 6.42
C LYS A 75 -7.48 25.09 7.82
N ASP A 76 -7.96 23.87 8.09
CA ASP A 76 -8.58 23.46 9.33
C ASP A 76 -7.57 22.94 10.38
N MET A 77 -6.34 22.58 9.98
CA MET A 77 -5.34 21.99 10.88
C MET A 77 -5.01 22.91 12.06
N MET A 78 -4.77 24.20 11.79
CA MET A 78 -4.46 25.16 12.85
C MET A 78 -5.62 25.39 13.82
N SER A 79 -6.86 25.34 13.32
CA SER A 79 -8.06 25.45 14.17
C SER A 79 -8.18 24.22 15.07
N ARG A 80 -8.06 23.02 14.50
CA ARG A 80 -8.12 21.75 15.25
C ARG A 80 -7.07 21.69 16.36
N LEU A 81 -5.82 22.04 16.05
CA LEU A 81 -4.74 22.07 17.05
C LEU A 81 -5.02 23.06 18.19
N LYS A 82 -5.66 24.21 17.89
CA LYS A 82 -6.05 25.18 18.90
C LYS A 82 -7.14 24.61 19.81
N ASP A 83 -8.14 23.95 19.24
CA ASP A 83 -9.23 23.32 20.01
C ASP A 83 -8.70 22.17 20.89
N GLU A 84 -7.78 21.36 20.35
CA GLU A 84 -7.12 20.27 21.06
C GLU A 84 -6.27 20.76 22.25
N CYS A 85 -5.59 21.90 22.10
CA CYS A 85 -4.81 22.52 23.18
C CYS A 85 -5.69 22.93 24.37
N HIS A 86 -6.95 23.30 24.12
CA HIS A 86 -7.87 23.79 25.15
C HIS A 86 -8.83 22.72 25.69
N SER A 87 -8.92 21.54 25.06
CA SER A 87 -9.90 20.51 25.43
C SER A 87 -9.28 19.12 25.61
N VAL A 88 -8.94 18.79 26.85
CA VAL A 88 -8.48 17.44 27.23
C VAL A 88 -9.55 16.39 26.93
N ALA A 89 -10.83 16.72 27.14
CA ALA A 89 -11.95 15.80 26.87
C ALA A 89 -12.04 15.44 25.38
N GLY A 90 -11.84 16.42 24.48
CA GLY A 90 -11.82 16.17 23.03
C GLY A 90 -10.68 15.25 22.63
N VAL A 91 -9.48 15.47 23.17
CA VAL A 91 -8.31 14.60 22.93
C VAL A 91 -8.56 13.17 23.42
N LEU A 92 -9.15 13.00 24.61
CA LEU A 92 -9.46 11.67 25.14
C LEU A 92 -10.50 10.93 24.29
N GLU A 93 -11.49 11.64 23.75
CA GLU A 93 -12.47 11.05 22.82
C GLU A 93 -11.81 10.59 21.52
N GLN A 94 -10.91 11.39 20.93
CA GLN A 94 -10.13 11.00 19.75
C GLN A 94 -9.27 9.76 20.03
N VAL A 95 -8.63 9.70 21.19
CA VAL A 95 -7.80 8.55 21.62
C VAL A 95 -8.66 7.30 21.77
N ARG A 96 -9.82 7.40 22.43
CA ARG A 96 -10.79 6.31 22.58
C ARG A 96 -11.25 5.81 21.21
N TYR A 97 -11.68 6.72 20.34
CA TYR A 97 -12.12 6.39 18.99
C TYR A 97 -11.03 5.62 18.22
N ARG A 98 -9.78 6.07 18.30
CA ARG A 98 -8.64 5.38 17.67
C ARG A 98 -8.41 3.98 18.25
N ALA A 99 -8.50 3.81 19.57
CA ALA A 99 -8.35 2.51 20.22
C ALA A 99 -9.46 1.52 19.80
N ASP A 100 -10.70 1.99 19.73
CA ASP A 100 -11.84 1.18 19.26
C ASP A 100 -11.71 0.82 17.79
N TRP A 101 -11.26 1.77 16.94
CA TRP A 101 -10.98 1.50 15.54
C TRP A 101 -9.88 0.45 15.35
N LEU A 102 -8.80 0.50 16.13
CA LEU A 102 -7.72 -0.49 16.06
C LEU A 102 -8.24 -1.90 16.41
N ARG A 103 -9.04 -2.01 17.48
CA ARG A 103 -9.69 -3.28 17.86
C ARG A 103 -10.61 -3.79 16.75
N TYR A 104 -11.41 -2.91 16.17
CA TYR A 104 -12.29 -3.25 15.06
C TYR A 104 -11.51 -3.76 13.84
N GLN A 105 -10.44 -3.07 13.47
CA GLN A 105 -9.60 -3.45 12.34
C GLN A 105 -8.95 -4.83 12.56
N GLU A 106 -8.42 -5.09 13.76
CA GLU A 106 -7.84 -6.38 14.13
C GLU A 106 -8.87 -7.52 14.06
N MET A 107 -10.10 -7.27 14.56
CA MET A 107 -11.19 -8.25 14.46
C MET A 107 -11.55 -8.57 13.00
N GLN A 108 -11.63 -7.56 12.12
CA GLN A 108 -11.91 -7.78 10.70
C GLN A 108 -10.81 -8.59 10.03
N LYS A 109 -9.54 -8.22 10.25
CA LYS A 109 -8.39 -8.93 9.70
C LYS A 109 -8.37 -10.40 10.15
N ARG A 110 -8.61 -10.65 11.44
CA ARG A 110 -8.68 -12.02 11.98
C ARG A 110 -9.82 -12.83 11.36
N LYS A 111 -10.98 -12.20 11.11
CA LYS A 111 -12.12 -12.86 10.46
C LYS A 111 -11.83 -13.21 9.01
N GLU A 112 -11.17 -12.32 8.28
CA GLU A 112 -10.71 -12.54 6.91
C GLU A 112 -9.68 -13.68 6.84
N GLU A 113 -8.67 -13.66 7.71
CA GLU A 113 -7.66 -14.73 7.83
C GLU A 113 -8.31 -16.09 8.14
N GLN A 114 -9.29 -16.14 9.04
CA GLN A 114 -10.05 -17.35 9.34
C GLN A 114 -10.90 -17.84 8.17
N ALA A 115 -11.49 -16.93 7.39
CA ALA A 115 -12.27 -17.29 6.21
C ALA A 115 -11.36 -17.87 5.12
N LEU A 116 -10.21 -17.23 4.87
CA LEU A 116 -9.22 -17.70 3.92
C LEU A 116 -8.67 -19.07 4.32
N GLU A 117 -8.39 -19.31 5.61
CA GLU A 117 -7.92 -20.61 6.07
C GLU A 117 -8.99 -21.70 5.92
N LYS A 118 -10.26 -21.37 6.19
CA LYS A 118 -11.37 -22.31 5.94
C LYS A 118 -11.51 -22.66 4.47
N GLU A 119 -11.39 -21.66 3.58
CA GLU A 119 -11.39 -21.89 2.13
C GLU A 119 -10.20 -22.75 1.70
N ARG A 120 -9.00 -22.47 2.22
CA ARG A 120 -7.79 -23.26 1.96
C ARG A 120 -7.95 -24.71 2.38
N VAL A 121 -8.49 -24.96 3.57
CA VAL A 121 -8.77 -26.31 4.08
C VAL A 121 -9.83 -27.00 3.23
N ALA A 122 -10.94 -26.32 2.91
CA ALA A 122 -11.99 -26.86 2.07
C ALA A 122 -11.47 -27.23 0.67
N TYR A 123 -10.68 -26.34 0.04
CA TYR A 123 -10.06 -26.59 -1.26
C TYR A 123 -9.11 -27.79 -1.25
N ALA A 124 -8.34 -27.97 -0.17
CA ALA A 124 -7.46 -29.13 0.01
C ALA A 124 -8.22 -30.44 0.29
N GLN A 125 -9.49 -30.35 0.70
CA GLN A 125 -10.37 -31.50 0.92
C GLN A 125 -11.16 -31.91 -0.33
N ILE A 126 -11.16 -31.10 -1.39
CA ILE A 126 -11.79 -31.47 -2.66
C ILE A 126 -11.03 -32.64 -3.28
N ASP A 127 -11.74 -33.72 -3.60
CA ASP A 127 -11.18 -34.81 -4.40
C ASP A 127 -11.12 -34.40 -5.87
N TRP A 128 -9.96 -33.86 -6.27
CA TRP A 128 -9.71 -33.46 -7.66
C TRP A 128 -9.62 -34.63 -8.64
N HIS A 129 -9.64 -35.89 -8.16
CA HIS A 129 -9.68 -37.07 -9.02
C HIS A 129 -11.11 -37.57 -9.29
N ASP A 130 -12.11 -37.06 -8.56
CA ASP A 130 -13.52 -37.33 -8.82
C ASP A 130 -14.08 -36.36 -9.87
N PHE A 131 -13.55 -36.49 -11.10
CA PHE A 131 -14.04 -35.74 -12.24
C PHE A 131 -14.67 -36.68 -13.27
N VAL A 132 -15.81 -36.26 -13.80
CA VAL A 132 -16.43 -36.92 -14.94
C VAL A 132 -15.97 -36.19 -16.20
N VAL A 133 -15.11 -36.84 -16.99
CA VAL A 133 -14.75 -36.35 -18.32
C VAL A 133 -15.97 -36.48 -19.22
N VAL A 134 -16.60 -35.35 -19.53
CA VAL A 134 -17.78 -35.30 -20.40
C VAL A 134 -17.39 -35.44 -21.87
N GLU A 135 -16.20 -34.95 -22.23
CA GLU A 135 -15.72 -34.93 -23.61
C GLU A 135 -14.20 -34.77 -23.66
N THR A 136 -13.53 -35.51 -24.54
CA THR A 136 -12.11 -35.37 -24.83
C THR A 136 -11.95 -34.75 -26.21
N VAL A 137 -11.20 -33.64 -26.30
CA VAL A 137 -10.90 -32.99 -27.58
C VAL A 137 -9.58 -33.55 -28.09
N ASP A 138 -9.65 -34.37 -29.14
CA ASP A 138 -8.47 -34.87 -29.85
C ASP A 138 -8.08 -33.89 -30.96
N TYR A 139 -6.80 -33.53 -31.05
CA TYR A 139 -6.28 -32.65 -32.08
C TYR A 139 -5.49 -33.45 -33.12
N MET A 140 -5.78 -33.24 -34.40
CA MET A 140 -4.94 -33.79 -35.48
C MET A 140 -3.69 -32.92 -35.69
N PRO A 141 -2.54 -33.52 -36.12
CA PRO A 141 -1.32 -32.76 -36.42
C PRO A 141 -1.55 -31.90 -37.67
N GLY A 142 -2.06 -30.68 -37.44
CA GLY A 142 -2.41 -29.70 -38.48
C GLY A 142 -3.65 -28.86 -38.20
N GLU A 143 -4.44 -29.18 -37.17
CA GLU A 143 -5.62 -28.37 -36.81
C GLU A 143 -5.24 -27.07 -36.10
N ILE A 144 -5.61 -25.94 -36.71
CA ILE A 144 -5.60 -24.64 -36.03
C ILE A 144 -6.88 -24.59 -35.18
N GLY A 145 -6.72 -24.82 -33.87
CA GLY A 145 -7.83 -24.90 -32.92
C GLY A 145 -8.77 -23.71 -33.02
N ASN A 146 -9.97 -23.93 -33.54
CA ASN A 146 -11.00 -22.91 -33.62
C ASN A 146 -11.75 -22.90 -32.28
N PHE A 147 -11.20 -22.20 -31.29
CA PHE A 147 -11.85 -22.00 -30.00
C PHE A 147 -13.13 -21.18 -30.20
N LEU A 148 -14.24 -21.86 -30.50
CA LEU A 148 -15.56 -21.25 -30.36
C LEU A 148 -15.65 -20.75 -28.93
N HIS A 149 -16.09 -19.49 -28.79
CA HIS A 149 -16.20 -18.75 -27.54
C HIS A 149 -17.18 -19.40 -26.56
N LEU A 150 -16.84 -20.56 -26.01
CA LEU A 150 -17.45 -21.13 -24.83
C LEU A 150 -17.03 -20.27 -23.64
N ARG A 151 -17.68 -19.10 -23.53
CA ARG A 151 -18.08 -18.54 -22.23
C ARG A 151 -19.04 -19.57 -21.61
N ARG A 152 -18.51 -20.70 -21.16
CA ARG A 152 -19.27 -21.63 -20.34
C ARG A 152 -19.27 -21.06 -18.93
N GLN A 153 -20.47 -20.72 -18.48
CA GLN A 153 -20.75 -20.42 -17.09
C GLN A 153 -20.23 -21.56 -16.23
N MET A 154 -19.25 -21.27 -15.37
CA MET A 154 -19.04 -22.06 -14.16
C MET A 154 -20.27 -21.84 -13.27
N LYS A 155 -21.26 -22.71 -13.39
CA LYS A 155 -22.21 -22.93 -12.30
C LYS A 155 -21.58 -23.95 -11.36
N TRP A 156 -21.02 -23.43 -10.28
CA TRP A 156 -20.81 -24.20 -9.05
C TRP A 156 -22.18 -24.61 -8.51
N VAL A 157 -22.37 -25.89 -8.20
CA VAL A 157 -23.42 -26.34 -7.28
C VAL A 157 -22.82 -26.27 -5.88
#